data_AF-A0NF68-F1
#
_entry.id   AF-A0NF68-F1
#
_cell.length_a   1.000
_cell.length_b   1.000
_cell.length_c   1.000
_cell.angle_alpha   90.00
_cell.angle_beta   90.00
_cell.angle_gamma   90.00
#
_symmetry.space_group_name_H-M   'P 1'
#
loop_
_entity.id
_entity.type
_entity.pdbx_description
1 polymer ?
#
loop_
_entity_poly.entity_id
_entity_poly.type
_entity_poly.pdbx_seq_one_letter_code
_entity_poly.pdbx_strand_id
1 'polypeptide(L)'
;MRAAGRDLVLQGYQIPKGTDIAMGTAVLQRSEKYFRRASEYLPERWLSERPADVPSAKDSNPFIFLPFGFGARSCIGKRLAMMELEMITARLVRQFELRWNYDKLHFKQALINIPANPLQFELRDVDH
;
A
#
# COMPACT_ATOMS: atom_id res chain seq x y z
N MET A 1 9.03 -4.06 11.58
CA MET A 1 9.93 -4.94 12.35
C MET A 1 9.37 -5.14 13.76
N ARG A 2 9.54 -6.33 14.33
CA ARG A 2 9.20 -6.67 15.72
C ARG A 2 10.22 -7.69 16.22
N ALA A 3 10.73 -7.49 17.43
CA ALA A 3 11.45 -8.55 18.13
C ALA A 3 10.46 -9.63 18.62
N ALA A 4 10.83 -10.90 18.48
CA ALA A 4 10.04 -12.02 18.99
C ALA A 4 9.91 -11.93 20.52
N GLY A 5 8.68 -11.82 21.03
CA GLY A 5 8.44 -11.70 22.48
C GLY A 5 8.67 -13.01 23.27
N ARG A 6 8.71 -14.14 22.56
CA ARG A 6 8.93 -15.50 23.07
C ARG A 6 9.50 -16.35 21.94
N ASP A 7 9.98 -17.53 22.28
CA ASP A 7 10.35 -18.56 21.30
C ASP A 7 9.10 -18.95 20.49
N LEU A 8 9.25 -19.06 19.18
CA LEU A 8 8.15 -19.36 18.26
C LEU A 8 8.64 -20.13 17.03
N VAL A 9 7.77 -20.92 16.42
CA VAL A 9 8.07 -21.67 15.19
C VAL A 9 7.41 -21.00 14.00
N LEU A 10 8.20 -20.59 13.00
CA LEU A 10 7.69 -20.10 11.71
C LEU A 10 8.14 -21.02 10.59
N GLN A 11 7.18 -21.56 9.84
CA GLN A 11 7.45 -22.47 8.70
C GLN A 11 8.40 -23.63 9.06
N GLY A 12 8.29 -24.16 10.28
CA GLY A 12 9.13 -25.25 10.78
C GLY A 12 10.47 -24.81 11.39
N TYR A 13 10.84 -23.53 11.31
CA TYR A 13 12.07 -22.98 11.89
C TYR A 13 11.83 -22.45 13.31
N GLN A 14 12.71 -22.82 14.23
CA GLN A 14 12.73 -22.27 15.58
C GLN A 14 13.29 -20.84 15.57
N ILE A 15 12.51 -19.90 16.07
CA ILE A 15 12.86 -18.48 16.18
C ILE A 15 12.99 -18.13 17.67
N PRO A 16 14.22 -17.92 18.16
CA PRO A 16 14.45 -17.57 19.56
C PRO A 16 13.82 -16.22 19.93
N LYS A 17 13.41 -16.08 21.20
CA LYS A 17 13.03 -14.80 21.80
C LYS A 17 14.10 -13.74 21.55
N GLY A 18 13.67 -12.53 21.22
CA GLY A 18 14.54 -11.39 20.93
C GLY A 18 14.95 -11.27 19.46
N THR A 19 14.69 -12.29 18.62
CA THR A 19 14.99 -12.21 17.18
C THR A 19 14.14 -11.15 16.50
N ASP A 20 14.78 -10.24 15.76
CA ASP A 20 14.07 -9.24 14.95
C ASP A 20 13.46 -9.85 13.68
N ILE A 21 12.16 -9.64 13.52
CA ILE A 21 11.36 -10.14 12.40
C ILE A 21 10.81 -8.97 11.61
N ALA A 22 11.06 -8.97 10.30
CA ALA A 22 10.50 -8.01 9.35
C ALA A 22 9.47 -8.70 8.44
N MET A 23 8.32 -8.05 8.26
CA MET A 23 7.32 -8.46 7.28
C MET A 23 7.67 -7.89 5.92
N GLY A 24 7.84 -8.74 4.91
CA GLY A 24 8.11 -8.34 3.53
C GLY A 24 6.87 -7.87 2.77
N THR A 25 6.05 -6.97 3.33
CA THR A 25 4.77 -6.54 2.73
C THR A 25 4.94 -6.00 1.31
N ALA A 26 6.02 -5.27 1.04
CA ALA A 26 6.33 -4.75 -0.29
C ALA A 26 6.56 -5.84 -1.36
N VAL A 27 6.98 -7.04 -0.95
CA VAL A 27 7.14 -8.21 -1.82
C VAL A 27 5.81 -8.95 -1.95
N LEU A 28 5.11 -9.14 -0.83
CA LEU A 28 3.82 -9.84 -0.80
C LEU A 28 2.77 -9.17 -1.71
N GLN A 29 2.65 -7.85 -1.63
CA GLN A 29 1.69 -7.09 -2.44
C GLN A 29 2.03 -7.07 -3.94
N ARG A 30 3.25 -7.44 -4.32
CA ARG A 30 3.72 -7.51 -5.72
C ARG A 30 3.74 -8.94 -6.26
N SER A 31 3.40 -9.92 -5.42
CA SER A 31 3.46 -11.33 -5.77
C SER A 31 2.09 -11.81 -6.22
N GLU A 32 1.96 -12.20 -7.50
CA GLU A 32 0.74 -12.79 -8.06
C GLU A 32 0.24 -14.02 -7.28
N LYS A 33 1.16 -14.72 -6.59
CA LYS A 33 0.83 -15.86 -5.73
C LYS A 33 -0.06 -15.46 -4.54
N TYR A 34 0.15 -14.26 -4.01
CA TYR A 34 -0.49 -13.79 -2.77
C TYR A 34 -1.50 -12.67 -3.04
N PHE A 35 -1.31 -11.90 -4.10
CA PHE A 35 -2.14 -10.77 -4.47
C PHE A 35 -2.38 -10.81 -5.98
N ARG A 36 -3.55 -11.29 -6.42
CA ARG A 36 -3.85 -11.51 -7.84
C ARG A 36 -3.94 -10.18 -8.61
N ARG A 37 -3.37 -10.13 -9.82
CA ARG A 37 -3.23 -8.92 -10.66
C ARG A 37 -2.49 -7.82 -9.87
N ALA A 38 -1.38 -8.20 -9.24
CA ALA A 38 -0.59 -7.35 -8.33
C ALA A 38 0.07 -6.16 -9.01
N SER A 39 0.42 -6.31 -10.29
CA SER A 39 1.04 -5.22 -11.07
C SER A 39 0.04 -4.20 -11.59
N GLU A 40 -1.26 -4.45 -11.47
CA GLU A 40 -2.32 -3.60 -11.99
C GLU A 40 -2.89 -2.66 -10.93
N TYR A 41 -3.14 -1.40 -11.32
CA TYR A 41 -3.86 -0.45 -10.48
C TYR A 41 -5.36 -0.69 -10.61
N LEU A 42 -5.94 -1.35 -9.60
CA LEU A 42 -7.35 -1.74 -9.58
C LEU A 42 -7.99 -1.28 -8.26
N PRO A 43 -8.45 -0.02 -8.14
CA PRO A 43 -9.14 0.48 -6.94
C PRO A 43 -10.38 -0.34 -6.57
N GLU A 44 -11.07 -0.87 -7.57
CA GLU A 44 -12.34 -1.59 -7.45
C GLU A 44 -12.21 -2.88 -6.64
N ARG A 45 -10.99 -3.45 -6.52
CA ARG A 45 -10.75 -4.65 -5.70
C ARG A 45 -11.07 -4.46 -4.21
N TRP A 46 -11.12 -3.21 -3.76
CA TRP A 46 -11.41 -2.85 -2.37
C TRP A 46 -12.90 -2.60 -2.13
N LEU A 47 -13.70 -2.49 -3.19
CA LEU A 47 -15.13 -2.22 -3.11
C LEU A 47 -15.93 -3.49 -2.81
N SER A 48 -17.06 -3.32 -2.14
CA SER A 48 -18.02 -4.42 -1.91
C SER A 48 -18.69 -4.84 -3.22
N GLU A 49 -19.11 -3.85 -4.02
CA GLU A 49 -19.63 -4.04 -5.38
C GLU A 49 -18.49 -3.78 -6.37
N ARG A 50 -18.23 -4.76 -7.25
CA ARG A 50 -17.12 -4.70 -8.21
C ARG A 50 -17.45 -5.51 -9.47
N PRO A 51 -16.79 -5.23 -10.62
CA PRO A 51 -16.91 -6.07 -11.81
C PRO A 51 -16.51 -7.53 -11.53
N ALA A 52 -17.16 -8.48 -12.20
CA ALA A 52 -16.98 -9.91 -11.94
C ALA A 52 -15.55 -10.41 -12.22
N ASP A 53 -14.82 -9.73 -13.11
CA ASP A 53 -13.44 -10.06 -13.49
C ASP A 53 -12.37 -9.43 -12.57
N VAL A 54 -12.78 -8.56 -11.63
CA VAL A 54 -11.87 -7.90 -10.69
C VAL A 54 -11.73 -8.76 -9.42
N PRO A 55 -10.50 -9.22 -9.08
CA PRO A 55 -10.28 -10.00 -7.86
C PRO A 55 -10.56 -9.17 -6.61
N SER A 56 -11.11 -9.78 -5.56
CA SER A 56 -11.31 -9.08 -4.28
C SER A 56 -10.02 -9.01 -3.49
N ALA A 57 -9.74 -7.87 -2.85
CA ALA A 57 -8.72 -7.83 -1.82
C ALA A 57 -9.06 -8.71 -0.62
N LYS A 58 -10.35 -8.98 -0.36
CA LYS A 58 -10.81 -9.87 0.72
C LYS A 58 -10.47 -11.35 0.48
N ASP A 59 -10.19 -11.74 -0.77
CA ASP A 59 -9.77 -13.10 -1.11
C ASP A 59 -8.29 -13.34 -0.75
N SER A 60 -7.54 -12.27 -0.47
CA SER A 60 -6.14 -12.31 -0.05
C SER A 60 -6.02 -12.27 1.48
N ASN A 61 -4.91 -12.76 2.02
CA ASN A 61 -4.66 -12.65 3.46
C ASN A 61 -4.58 -11.16 3.88
N PRO A 62 -5.31 -10.72 4.93
CA PRO A 62 -5.36 -9.31 5.33
C PRO A 62 -3.99 -8.74 5.75
N PHE A 63 -3.03 -9.59 6.12
CA PHE A 63 -1.66 -9.17 6.49
C PHE A 63 -0.74 -8.92 5.29
N ILE A 64 -1.21 -9.12 4.06
CA ILE A 64 -0.47 -8.75 2.84
C ILE A 64 -0.40 -7.23 2.70
N PHE A 65 -1.50 -6.52 3.03
CA PHE A 65 -1.61 -5.08 2.88
C PHE A 65 -1.72 -4.39 4.26
N LEU A 66 -0.59 -3.89 4.76
CA LEU A 66 -0.50 -3.24 6.08
C LEU A 66 0.20 -1.88 6.01
N PRO A 67 -0.32 -0.90 5.24
CA PRO A 67 0.33 0.40 5.06
C PRO A 67 0.52 1.19 6.37
N PHE A 68 -0.34 0.94 7.37
CA PHE A 68 -0.28 1.56 8.70
C PHE A 68 0.18 0.59 9.80
N GLY A 69 0.71 -0.58 9.43
CA GLY A 69 1.04 -1.64 10.39
C GLY A 69 -0.20 -2.26 11.04
N PHE A 70 0.02 -3.00 12.13
CA PHE A 70 -1.03 -3.75 12.84
C PHE A 70 -0.81 -3.74 14.36
N GLY A 71 -1.89 -3.93 15.11
CA GLY A 71 -1.91 -4.03 16.57
C GLY A 71 -1.74 -2.70 17.30
N ALA A 72 -1.44 -2.77 18.60
CA ALA A 72 -1.30 -1.61 19.49
C ALA A 72 -0.18 -0.63 19.08
N ARG A 73 0.75 -1.06 18.23
CA ARG A 73 1.86 -0.26 17.68
C ARG A 73 1.70 -0.02 16.18
N SER A 74 0.45 0.05 15.71
CA SER A 74 0.12 0.57 14.38
C SER A 74 0.33 2.09 14.33
N CYS A 75 0.33 2.67 13.12
CA CYS A 75 0.57 4.09 12.92
C CYS A 75 -0.43 4.92 13.70
N ILE A 76 0.06 5.69 14.67
CA ILE A 76 -0.75 6.61 15.49
C ILE A 76 -1.45 7.67 14.63
N GLY A 77 -0.82 8.07 13.53
CA GLY A 77 -1.34 9.05 12.57
C GLY A 77 -2.32 8.48 11.55
N LYS A 78 -2.68 7.19 11.60
CA LYS A 78 -3.52 6.56 10.56
C LYS A 78 -4.80 7.35 10.27
N ARG A 79 -5.51 7.80 11.32
CA ARG A 79 -6.77 8.54 11.17
C ARG A 79 -6.56 9.88 10.48
N LEU A 80 -5.53 10.63 10.90
CA LEU A 80 -5.20 11.92 10.31
C LEU A 80 -4.77 11.76 8.85
N ALA A 81 -3.85 10.83 8.57
CA ALA A 81 -3.36 10.58 7.22
C ALA A 81 -4.49 10.17 6.26
N MET A 82 -5.42 9.32 6.68
CA MET A 82 -6.58 8.95 5.85
C MET A 82 -7.48 10.16 5.56
N MET A 83 -7.76 10.98 6.57
CA MET A 83 -8.56 12.20 6.40
C MET A 83 -7.91 13.17 5.41
N GLU A 84 -6.61 13.42 5.55
CA GLU A 84 -5.86 14.30 4.65
C GLU A 84 -5.84 13.75 3.21
N LEU A 85 -5.58 12.44 3.04
CA LEU A 85 -5.58 11.80 1.73
C LEU A 85 -6.96 11.87 1.07
N GLU A 86 -8.03 11.63 1.80
CA GLU A 86 -9.40 11.75 1.30
C GLU A 86 -9.72 13.19 0.86
N MET A 87 -9.38 14.19 1.69
CA MET A 87 -9.62 15.60 1.37
C MET A 87 -8.82 16.07 0.15
N ILE A 88 -7.52 15.76 0.11
CA ILE A 88 -6.64 16.14 -1.00
C ILE A 88 -7.11 15.46 -2.29
N THR A 89 -7.38 14.15 -2.24
CA THR A 89 -7.85 13.41 -3.41
C THR A 89 -9.16 13.99 -3.92
N ALA A 90 -10.14 14.24 -3.04
CA ALA A 90 -11.42 14.81 -3.41
C ALA A 90 -11.30 16.21 -4.03
N ARG A 91 -10.40 17.05 -3.53
CA ARG A 91 -10.15 18.37 -4.14
C ARG A 91 -9.48 18.25 -5.50
N LEU A 92 -8.44 17.42 -5.60
CA LEU A 92 -7.69 17.22 -6.85
C LEU A 92 -8.60 16.75 -7.98
N VAL A 93 -9.40 15.70 -7.75
CA VAL A 93 -10.28 15.14 -8.80
C VAL A 93 -11.47 16.04 -9.17
N ARG A 94 -11.86 16.97 -8.28
CA ARG A 94 -12.93 17.94 -8.56
C ARG A 94 -12.43 19.15 -9.33
N GLN A 95 -11.20 19.59 -9.06
CA GLN A 95 -10.67 20.84 -9.60
C GLN A 95 -9.83 20.62 -10.84
N PHE A 96 -9.13 19.48 -10.94
CA PHE A 96 -8.12 19.27 -11.96
C PHE A 96 -8.29 17.95 -12.71
N GLU A 97 -8.04 18.00 -14.01
CA GLU A 97 -7.63 16.85 -14.80
C GLU A 97 -6.12 16.67 -14.62
N LEU A 98 -5.69 15.55 -14.01
CA LEU A 98 -4.28 15.24 -13.79
C LEU A 98 -3.74 14.36 -14.92
N ARG A 99 -2.63 14.79 -15.55
CA ARG A 99 -1.93 14.01 -16.56
C ARG A 99 -0.49 13.72 -16.17
N TRP A 100 -0.04 12.51 -16.47
CA TRP A 100 1.34 12.07 -16.34
C TRP A 100 1.93 11.84 -17.73
N ASN A 101 2.73 12.79 -18.21
CA ASN A 101 3.30 12.77 -19.57
C ASN A 101 4.78 12.36 -19.61
N TYR A 102 5.29 11.81 -18.50
CA TYR A 102 6.71 11.53 -18.32
C TYR A 102 7.00 10.03 -18.31
N ASP A 103 8.29 9.71 -18.34
CA ASP A 103 8.78 8.35 -18.17
C ASP A 103 8.25 7.67 -16.91
N LYS A 104 8.43 6.36 -16.85
CA LYS A 104 7.96 5.54 -15.74
C LYS A 104 8.41 6.11 -14.39
N LEU A 105 7.48 6.20 -13.44
CA LEU A 105 7.80 6.61 -12.08
C LEU A 105 8.73 5.58 -11.42
N HIS A 106 9.88 6.05 -10.95
CA HIS A 106 10.86 5.26 -10.23
C HIS A 106 10.77 5.55 -8.74
N PHE A 107 11.00 4.53 -7.91
CA PHE A 107 11.02 4.66 -6.45
C PHE A 107 12.39 4.27 -5.91
N LYS A 108 12.91 5.10 -4.99
CA LYS A 108 14.07 4.77 -4.19
C LYS A 108 13.60 4.21 -2.84
N GLN A 109 14.07 3.02 -2.51
CA GLN A 109 13.87 2.43 -1.19
C GLN A 109 14.90 3.04 -0.23
N ALA A 110 14.44 3.75 0.78
CA ALA A 110 15.23 4.25 1.90
C ALA A 110 14.52 3.89 3.21
N LEU A 111 14.60 4.73 4.23
CA LEU A 111 13.75 4.58 5.43
C LEU A 111 12.25 4.62 5.08
N ILE A 112 11.89 5.49 4.14
CA ILE A 112 10.60 5.53 3.46
C ILE A 112 10.83 5.43 1.96
N ASN A 113 9.84 4.91 1.23
CA ASN A 113 9.89 4.89 -0.23
C ASN A 113 9.61 6.31 -0.75
N ILE A 114 10.52 6.82 -1.58
CA ILE A 114 10.39 8.15 -2.19
C ILE A 114 10.45 8.03 -3.71
N PRO A 115 9.78 8.92 -4.46
CA PRO A 115 10.03 9.08 -5.89
C PRO A 115 11.52 9.34 -6.15
N ALA A 116 12.08 8.65 -7.14
CA ALA A 116 13.47 8.80 -7.56
C ALA A 116 13.63 9.81 -8.71
N ASN A 117 12.54 10.15 -9.39
CA ASN A 117 12.45 11.17 -10.41
C ASN A 117 11.43 12.27 -10.01
N PRO A 118 11.60 13.51 -10.51
CA PRO A 118 10.67 14.61 -10.23
C PRO A 118 9.22 14.26 -10.59
N LEU A 119 8.28 14.68 -9.74
CA LEU A 119 6.85 14.53 -9.98
C LEU A 119 6.33 15.72 -10.79
N GLN A 120 6.41 15.62 -12.11
CA GLN A 120 5.97 16.66 -13.02
C GLN A 120 4.55 16.36 -13.52
N PHE A 121 3.56 16.52 -12.67
CA PHE A 121 2.16 16.41 -13.12
C PHE A 121 1.78 17.62 -13.96
N GLU A 122 1.04 17.39 -15.04
CA GLU A 122 0.29 18.45 -15.70
C GLU A 122 -1.10 18.50 -15.04
N LEU A 123 -1.49 19.67 -14.54
CA LEU A 123 -2.80 19.92 -13.95
C LEU A 123 -3.54 20.88 -14.87
N ARG A 124 -4.75 20.51 -15.30
CA ARG A 124 -5.65 21.38 -16.07
C ARG A 124 -6.91 21.60 -15.26
N ASP A 125 -7.35 22.84 -15.11
CA ASP A 125 -8.62 23.14 -14.45
C ASP A 125 -9.78 22.45 -15.18
N VAL A 126 -10.69 21.85 -14.42
CA VAL A 126 -11.93 21.31 -14.95
C VAL A 126 -12.97 22.42 -14.88
N ASP A 127 -13.36 22.94 -16.04
CA ASP A 127 -14.49 23.87 -16.14
C ASP A 127 -15.78 23.12 -15.75
N HIS A 128 -16.46 23.60 -14.72
CA HIS A 128 -17.81 23.16 -14.32
C HIS A 128 -18.86 24.11 -14.85
#